data_AF-A0A8R7UFF2-F1
#
_entry.id   AF-A0A8R7UFF2-F1
#
_cell.length_a   1.000
_cell.length_b   1.000
_cell.length_c   1.000
_cell.angle_alpha   90.00
_cell.angle_beta   90.00
_cell.angle_gamma   90.00
#
_symmetry.space_group_name_H-M   'P 1'
#
loop_
_entity.id
_entity.type
_entity.pdbx_description
1 polymer ?
#
loop_
_entity_poly.entity_id
_entity_poly.type
_entity_poly.pdbx_seq_one_letter_code
_entity_poly.pdbx_strand_id
1 'polypeptide(L)' 'SPFIFLFVADDLAAILRQKVQVQEITPVRVCPRAPGISHLLFADDTLLFFLASSLEANNVKEMLNAYA' A
#
# COMPACT_ATOMS: atom_id res chain seq x y z
N SER A 1 17.81 12.37 -4.85
CA SER A 1 17.71 12.44 -6.32
C SER A 1 16.29 12.01 -6.71
N PRO A 2 15.55 12.81 -7.50
CA PRO A 2 14.12 12.58 -7.79
C PRO A 2 13.83 11.23 -8.49
N PHE A 3 14.82 10.64 -9.16
CA PHE A 3 14.65 9.37 -9.88
C PHE A 3 14.80 8.12 -9.00
N ILE A 4 15.55 8.20 -7.88
CA ILE A 4 15.70 7.07 -6.95
C ILE A 4 14.37 6.80 -6.23
N PHE A 5 13.60 7.86 -5.96
CA PHE A 5 12.27 7.75 -5.38
C PHE A 5 11.34 6.87 -6.21
N LEU A 6 11.40 6.95 -7.55
CA LEU A 6 10.56 6.13 -8.43
C LEU A 6 10.82 4.63 -8.28
N PHE A 7 12.08 4.21 -8.11
CA PHE A 7 12.41 2.80 -7.90
C PHE A 7 11.93 2.28 -6.55
N VAL A 8 12.14 3.07 -5.50
CA VAL A 8 11.70 2.77 -4.12
C VAL A 8 10.16 2.69 -4.07
N ALA A 9 9.49 3.64 -4.72
CA ALA A 9 8.04 3.71 -4.83
C ALA A 9 7.45 2.52 -5.60
N ASP A 10 8.07 2.12 -6.72
CA ASP A 10 7.59 1.01 -7.53
C ASP A 10 7.70 -0.34 -6.79
N ASP A 11 8.80 -0.55 -6.06
CA ASP A 11 9.01 -1.75 -5.25
C ASP A 11 8.00 -1.84 -4.09
N LEU A 12 7.80 -0.74 -3.35
CA LEU A 12 6.78 -0.66 -2.29
C LEU A 12 5.36 -0.89 -2.86
N ALA A 13 5.06 -0.31 -4.03
CA ALA A 13 3.79 -0.51 -4.72
C ALA A 13 3.58 -1.99 -5.12
N ALA A 14 4.64 -2.70 -5.54
CA ALA A 14 4.58 -4.11 -5.88
C ALA A 14 4.22 -4.98 -4.66
N ILE A 15 4.88 -4.74 -3.52
CA ILE A 15 4.60 -5.45 -2.26
C ILE A 15 3.15 -5.21 -1.81
N LEU A 16 2.69 -3.95 -1.86
CA LEU A 16 1.31 -3.61 -1.51
C LEU A 16 0.28 -4.27 -2.42
N ARG A 17 0.55 -4.36 -3.72
CA ARG A 17 -0.32 -5.08 -4.68
C ARG A 17 -0.37 -6.56 -4.36
N GLN A 18 0.76 -7.19 -4.01
CA GLN A 18 0.78 -8.59 -3.59
C GLN A 18 -0.09 -8.81 -2.35
N LYS A 19 0.02 -7.95 -1.34
CA LYS A 19 -0.78 -8.00 -0.09
C LYS A 19 -2.28 -7.83 -0.35
N VAL A 20 -2.65 -6.99 -1.31
CA VAL A 20 -4.05 -6.88 -1.79
C VAL A 20 -4.51 -8.15 -2.50
N GLN A 21 -3.66 -8.77 -3.34
CA GLN A 21 -4.00 -10.00 -4.05
C GLN A 21 -4.22 -11.18 -3.10
N VAL A 22 -3.44 -11.28 -2.02
CA VAL A 22 -3.62 -12.32 -0.98
C VAL A 22 -4.71 -11.97 0.04
N GLN A 23 -5.46 -10.88 -0.16
CA GLN A 23 -6.53 -10.40 0.72
C GLN A 23 -6.08 -10.05 2.16
N GLU A 24 -4.80 -9.76 2.36
CA GLU A 24 -4.29 -9.29 3.65
C GLU A 24 -4.54 -7.78 3.87
N ILE A 25 -4.77 -7.05 2.78
CA ILE A 25 -5.11 -5.62 2.76
C ILE A 25 -6.34 -5.41 1.89
N THR A 26 -7.38 -4.77 2.44
CA THR A 26 -8.57 -4.41 1.69
C THR A 26 -8.42 -3.01 1.08
N PRO A 27 -8.33 -2.87 -0.26
CA PRO A 27 -8.19 -1.56 -0.88
C PRO A 27 -9.48 -0.74 -0.79
N VAL A 28 -9.36 0.59 -0.74
CA VAL A 28 -10.52 1.48 -0.77
C VAL A 28 -11.08 1.57 -2.19
N ARG A 29 -12.41 1.50 -2.31
CA ARG A 29 -13.12 1.67 -3.60
C ARG A 29 -14.09 2.84 -3.48
N VAL A 30 -13.98 3.79 -4.41
CA VAL A 30 -14.90 4.94 -4.47
C VAL A 30 -16.29 4.51 -4.94
N CYS A 31 -16.36 3.53 -5.84
CA CYS A 31 -17.61 2.88 -6.24
C CYS A 31 -17.38 1.38 -6.51
N PRO A 32 -18.43 0.53 -6.53
CA PRO A 32 -18.27 -0.91 -6.69
C PRO A 32 -17.54 -1.36 -7.97
N ARG A 33 -17.53 -0.51 -9.00
CA ARG A 33 -16.86 -0.76 -10.29
C ARG A 33 -15.52 -0.05 -10.44
N ALA A 34 -15.12 0.75 -9.45
CA ALA A 34 -13.83 1.43 -9.49
C ALA A 34 -12.69 0.47 -9.13
N PRO A 35 -11.48 0.69 -9.68
CA PRO A 35 -10.29 0.02 -9.18
C PRO A 35 -10.10 0.31 -7.69
N GLY A 36 -9.63 -0.69 -6.96
CA GLY A 36 -9.25 -0.53 -5.56
C GLY A 36 -7.94 0.26 -5.44
N ILE A 37 -7.93 1.27 -4.58
CA ILE A 37 -6.75 2.06 -4.26
C ILE A 37 -6.24 1.57 -2.90
N SER A 38 -5.00 1.07 -2.83
CA SER A 38 -4.36 0.68 -1.57
C SER A 38 -3.27 1.65 -1.12
N HIS A 39 -2.76 2.50 -2.01
CA HIS A 39 -1.69 3.45 -1.68
C HIS A 39 -1.65 4.66 -2.62
N LEU A 40 -1.11 5.77 -2.10
CA LEU A 40 -0.70 6.94 -2.87
C LEU A 40 0.73 7.31 -2.43
N LEU A 41 1.63 7.45 -3.40
CA LEU A 41 3.05 7.71 -3.17
C LEU A 41 3.36 9.12 -3.65
N PHE A 42 3.79 9.98 -2.73
CA PHE A 42 4.29 11.33 -2.98
C PHE A 42 5.77 11.41 -2.66
N ALA A 43 6.45 12.45 -3.12
CA ALA A 43 7.91 12.59 -2.97
C ALA A 43 8.35 12.70 -1.49
N ASP A 44 7.46 13.19 -0.64
CA ASP A 44 7.60 13.46 0.78
C ASP A 44 6.83 12.45 1.65
N ASP A 45 5.61 12.08 1.25
CA ASP A 45 4.72 11.25 2.05
C ASP A 45 4.13 10.05 1.31
N THR A 46 3.77 9.01 2.06
CA THR A 46 3.03 7.85 1.55
C THR A 46 1.72 7.69 2.31
N LEU A 47 0.60 7.62 1.59
CA LEU A 47 -0.71 7.31 2.18
C LEU A 47 -1.07 5.87 1.88
N LEU A 48 -1.47 5.12 2.91
CA LEU A 48 -1.92 3.74 2.79
C LEU A 48 -3.42 3.64 3.09
N PHE A 49 -4.12 2.85 2.28
CA PHE A 49 -5.56 2.63 2.38
C PHE A 49 -5.82 1.15 2.66
N PHE A 50 -6.46 0.88 3.78
CA PHE A 50 -6.81 -0.44 4.26
C PHE A 50 -8.06 -0.34 5.16
N LEU A 51 -8.68 -1.47 5.48
CA LEU A 51 -9.81 -1.51 6.40
C LEU A 51 -9.34 -1.09 7.80
N ALA A 52 -10.10 -0.20 8.46
CA ALA A 52 -9.82 0.22 9.83
C ALA A 52 -10.04 -0.92 10.85
N SER A 53 -9.14 -1.90 10.83
CA SER A 53 -9.13 -3.10 11.67
C SER A 53 -7.73 -3.32 12.23
N SER A 54 -7.67 -3.84 13.45
CA SER A 54 -6.39 -4.14 14.11
C SER A 54 -5.57 -5.18 13.33
N LEU A 55 -6.26 -6.11 12.64
CA LEU A 55 -5.63 -7.14 11.82
C LEU A 55 -4.92 -6.53 10.62
N GLU A 56 -5.62 -5.77 9.78
CA GLU A 56 -5.00 -5.15 8.60
C GLU A 56 -3.94 -4.12 9.00
N ALA A 57 -4.14 -3.39 10.11
CA ALA A 57 -3.13 -2.48 10.63
C ALA A 57 -1.83 -3.22 11.02
N ASN A 58 -1.93 -4.40 11.63
CA ASN A 58 -0.76 -5.23 11.95
C ASN A 58 -0.10 -5.78 10.69
N ASN A 59 -0.87 -6.26 9.71
CA ASN A 59 -0.34 -6.75 8.43
C ASN A 59 0.45 -5.64 7.70
N VAL A 60 -0.08 -4.42 7.67
CA VAL A 60 0.58 -3.25 7.09
C VAL A 60 1.86 -2.92 7.87
N LYS A 61 1.82 -2.93 9.21
CA LYS A 61 2.99 -2.66 10.04
C LYS A 61 4.10 -3.70 9.85
N GLU A 62 3.76 -4.98 9.77
CA GLU A 62 4.72 -6.05 9.51
C GLU A 62 5.35 -5.91 8.12
N MET A 63 4.55 -5.58 7.10
CA MET A 63 5.05 -5.31 5.77
C MET A 63 6.04 -4.12 5.75
N LEU A 64 5.69 -3.02 6.42
CA LEU A 64 6.56 -1.86 6.52
C LEU A 64 7.86 -2.17 7.27
N ASN A 65 7.80 -3.00 8.31
CA ASN A 65 8.98 -3.46 9.03
C ASN A 65 9.86 -4.40 8.20
N ALA A 66 9.28 -5.18 7.28
CA ALA A 66 10.05 -6.05 6.38
C ALA A 66 10.70 -5.28 5.23
N TYR A 67 10.18 -4.09 4.91
CA TYR A 67 10.71 -3.19 3.89
C TYR A 67 11.83 -2.28 4.42
N ALA A 68 11.79 -1.92 5.71
CA ALA A 68 12.77 -1.06 6.38
C ALA A 68 14.10 -1.78 6.68
#